data_AF-A0A3C1WML4-F1
#
_entry.id   AF-A0A3C1WML4-F1
#
_cell.length_a   1.000
_cell.length_b   1.000
_cell.length_c   1.000
_cell.angle_alpha   90.00
_cell.angle_beta   90.00
_cell.angle_gamma   90.00
#
_symmetry.space_group_name_H-M   'P 1'
#
loop_
_entity.id
_entity.type
_entity.pdbx_description
1 polymer ?
#
loop_
_entity_poly.entity_id
_entity_poly.type
_entity_poly.pdbx_seq_one_letter_code
_entity_poly.pdbx_strand_id
1 'polypeptide(L)'
;MKRNFLKLFLVSVLIGAAFSSCQRDKNDDDTSAATDNFFAENESDRIYDAVNSSAYENGIYKIEDADYALLPSCAEVYLDTISDSASPEKSITIVFDTTMSGGCLCSSWDNKYRRGIIKATWTGMYRDPGTVITITTHNYYVNDNKFDYTK
;
A
#
# COMPACT_ATOMS: atom_id res chain seq x y z
N MET A 1 41.33 34.02 -57.21
CA MET A 1 39.97 33.66 -56.73
C MET A 1 39.90 32.32 -55.97
N LYS A 2 40.72 31.29 -56.29
CA LYS A 2 40.65 29.95 -55.66
C LYS A 2 40.99 29.88 -54.14
N ARG A 3 41.86 30.76 -53.62
CA ARG A 3 42.26 30.77 -52.19
C ARG A 3 41.20 31.33 -51.24
N ASN A 4 40.29 32.20 -51.71
CA ASN A 4 39.21 32.74 -50.89
C ASN A 4 37.99 31.80 -50.86
N PHE A 5 37.76 31.06 -51.95
CA PHE A 5 36.72 30.01 -52.00
C PHE A 5 37.03 28.85 -51.04
N LEU A 6 38.30 28.45 -50.91
CA LEU A 6 38.71 27.39 -49.97
C LEU A 6 38.51 27.79 -48.50
N LYS A 7 38.73 29.07 -48.15
CA LYS A 7 38.50 29.59 -46.79
C LYS A 7 37.01 29.69 -46.45
N LEU A 8 36.17 30.07 -47.43
CA LEU A 8 34.71 30.11 -47.28
C LEU A 8 34.11 28.71 -47.09
N PHE A 9 34.67 27.69 -47.75
CA PHE A 9 34.23 26.30 -47.58
C PHE A 9 34.63 25.72 -46.22
N LEU A 10 35.82 26.06 -45.71
CA LEU A 10 36.31 25.58 -44.41
C LEU A 10 35.53 26.17 -43.22
N VAL A 11 35.04 27.42 -43.35
CA VAL A 11 34.17 28.06 -42.34
C VAL A 11 32.77 27.46 -42.32
N SER A 12 32.21 27.02 -43.47
CA SER A 12 30.86 26.44 -43.51
C SER A 12 30.79 25.04 -42.91
N VAL A 13 31.87 24.26 -42.98
CA VAL A 13 31.95 22.91 -42.37
C VAL A 13 32.03 22.98 -40.84
N LEU A 14 32.69 24.00 -40.28
CA LEU A 14 32.79 24.23 -38.84
C LEU A 14 31.44 24.65 -38.20
N ILE A 15 30.54 25.29 -38.96
CA ILE A 15 29.22 25.71 -38.46
C ILE A 15 28.22 24.54 -38.49
N GLY A 16 28.37 23.57 -39.40
CA GLY A 16 27.49 22.40 -39.49
C GLY A 16 27.64 21.39 -38.34
N ALA A 17 28.82 21.32 -37.72
CA ALA A 17 29.08 20.39 -36.60
C ALA A 17 28.39 20.80 -35.28
N ALA A 18 27.98 22.06 -35.15
CA ALA A 18 27.37 22.59 -33.93
C ALA A 18 25.91 22.15 -33.70
N PHE A 19 25.23 21.61 -34.73
CA PHE A 19 23.85 21.13 -34.61
C PHE A 19 23.72 19.63 -34.28
N SER A 20 24.84 18.91 -34.10
CA SER A 20 24.83 17.52 -33.60
C SER A 20 25.03 17.40 -32.08
N SER A 21 24.88 18.50 -31.35
CA SER A 21 25.07 18.57 -29.91
C SER A 21 23.94 17.85 -29.15
N CYS A 22 24.29 16.74 -28.52
CA CYS A 22 23.55 15.99 -27.48
C CYS A 22 22.06 15.77 -27.74
N GLN A 23 21.75 14.63 -28.35
CA GLN A 23 20.46 14.00 -28.08
C GLN A 23 20.45 13.68 -26.59
N ARG A 24 19.64 14.41 -25.81
CA ARG A 24 19.48 14.14 -24.37
C ARG A 24 18.95 12.72 -24.26
N ASP A 25 19.78 11.81 -23.74
CA ASP A 25 19.33 10.49 -23.35
C ASP A 25 18.13 10.69 -22.43
N LYS A 26 17.00 10.05 -22.78
CA LYS A 26 15.83 10.05 -21.92
C LYS A 26 16.24 9.24 -20.70
N ASN A 27 16.50 9.92 -19.59
CA ASN A 27 16.61 9.23 -18.32
C ASN A 27 15.34 8.41 -18.12
N ASP A 28 15.52 7.13 -17.87
CA ASP A 28 14.45 6.24 -17.48
C ASP A 28 14.13 6.53 -16.01
N ASP A 29 13.39 7.61 -15.78
CA ASP A 29 12.87 8.00 -14.46
C ASP A 29 11.62 7.16 -14.11
N ASP A 30 11.53 5.93 -14.61
CA ASP A 30 10.45 5.00 -14.28
C ASP A 30 10.60 4.55 -12.82
N THR A 31 9.83 5.20 -11.96
CA THR A 31 9.72 4.85 -10.54
C THR A 31 8.57 3.90 -10.27
N SER A 32 7.93 3.30 -11.29
CA SER A 32 6.76 2.43 -11.11
C SER A 32 7.00 1.33 -10.08
N ALA A 33 8.09 0.58 -10.21
CA ALA A 33 8.43 -0.49 -9.28
C ALA A 33 8.64 0.01 -7.84
N ALA A 34 9.26 1.18 -7.67
CA ALA A 34 9.45 1.79 -6.36
C ALA A 34 8.11 2.24 -5.74
N THR A 35 7.24 2.85 -6.55
CA THR A 35 5.90 3.25 -6.14
C THR A 35 5.03 2.06 -5.77
N ASP A 36 5.07 0.98 -6.56
CA ASP A 36 4.30 -0.25 -6.32
C ASP A 36 4.78 -0.95 -5.04
N ASN A 37 6.10 -1.04 -4.84
CA ASN A 37 6.66 -1.60 -3.62
C ASN A 37 6.26 -0.76 -2.40
N PHE A 38 6.35 0.56 -2.50
CA PHE A 38 5.90 1.47 -1.44
C PHE A 38 4.42 1.30 -1.13
N PHE A 39 3.57 1.20 -2.17
CA PHE A 39 2.14 0.97 -1.98
C PHE A 39 1.87 -0.37 -1.28
N ALA A 40 2.55 -1.43 -1.69
CA ALA A 40 2.38 -2.76 -1.11
C ALA A 40 2.83 -2.84 0.36
N GLU A 41 4.00 -2.29 0.68
CA GLU A 41 4.51 -2.23 2.06
C GLU A 41 3.59 -1.38 2.94
N ASN A 42 3.29 -0.15 2.50
CA ASN A 42 2.46 0.75 3.27
C ASN A 42 1.06 0.18 3.51
N GLU A 43 0.43 -0.45 2.51
CA GLU A 43 -0.91 -1.03 2.73
C GLU A 43 -0.87 -2.28 3.60
N SER A 44 0.18 -3.10 3.49
CA SER A 44 0.39 -4.25 4.38
C SER A 44 0.52 -3.83 5.84
N ASP A 45 1.27 -2.75 6.11
CA ASP A 45 1.42 -2.19 7.46
C ASP A 45 0.09 -1.64 7.98
N ARG A 46 -0.69 -0.96 7.13
CA ARG A 46 -2.04 -0.48 7.52
C ARG A 46 -2.99 -1.61 7.86
N ILE A 47 -2.97 -2.71 7.11
CA ILE A 47 -3.76 -3.90 7.43
C ILE A 47 -3.36 -4.46 8.80
N TYR A 48 -2.06 -4.51 9.10
CA TYR A 48 -1.58 -4.99 10.39
C TYR A 48 -2.00 -4.07 11.55
N ASP A 49 -1.88 -2.77 11.36
CA ASP A 49 -2.32 -1.76 12.33
C ASP A 49 -3.83 -1.81 12.56
N ALA A 50 -4.63 -2.00 11.50
CA ALA A 50 -6.08 -2.16 11.58
C ALA A 50 -6.48 -3.29 12.53
N VAL A 51 -5.85 -4.45 12.35
CA VAL A 51 -6.12 -5.65 13.16
C VAL A 51 -5.67 -5.43 14.60
N ASN A 52 -4.50 -4.81 14.82
CA ASN A 52 -4.01 -4.52 16.17
C ASN A 52 -4.85 -3.47 16.91
N SER A 53 -5.25 -2.39 16.24
CA SER A 53 -6.15 -1.38 16.82
C SER A 53 -7.47 -2.02 17.20
N SER A 54 -8.03 -2.86 16.31
CA SER A 54 -9.26 -3.61 16.60
C SER A 54 -9.12 -4.55 17.78
N ALA A 55 -8.00 -5.29 17.87
CA ALA A 55 -7.72 -6.17 19.00
C ALA A 55 -7.58 -5.39 20.32
N TYR A 56 -6.97 -4.21 20.28
CA TYR A 56 -6.82 -3.33 21.44
C TYR A 56 -8.15 -2.73 21.90
N GLU A 57 -8.93 -2.16 20.99
CA GLU A 57 -10.25 -1.57 21.28
C GLU A 57 -11.24 -2.59 21.85
N ASN A 58 -11.09 -3.86 21.46
CA ASN A 58 -11.90 -4.97 21.97
C ASN A 58 -11.27 -5.70 23.17
N GLY A 59 -10.21 -5.15 23.76
CA GLY A 59 -9.60 -5.66 25.00
C GLY A 59 -8.88 -7.01 24.87
N ILE A 60 -8.62 -7.47 23.65
CA ILE A 60 -7.88 -8.70 23.35
C ILE A 60 -6.38 -8.45 23.47
N TYR A 61 -5.96 -7.25 23.13
CA TYR A 61 -4.58 -6.80 23.23
C TYR A 61 -4.49 -5.61 24.18
N LYS A 62 -3.46 -5.56 25.01
CA LYS A 62 -3.20 -4.42 25.91
C LYS A 62 -1.79 -3.91 25.59
N ILE A 63 -1.69 -2.66 25.17
CA ILE A 63 -0.42 -1.93 25.14
C ILE A 63 -0.56 -0.69 26.03
N GLU A 64 0.52 -0.33 26.75
CA GLU A 64 0.60 0.87 27.59
C GLU A 64 0.81 2.17 26.79
N ASP A 65 1.40 2.10 25.60
CA ASP A 65 1.64 3.25 24.71
C ASP A 65 1.49 2.86 23.23
N ALA A 66 0.27 2.90 22.68
CA ALA A 66 0.10 2.72 21.24
C ALA A 66 -0.72 3.85 20.63
N ASP A 67 -0.01 4.68 19.86
CA ASP A 67 -0.58 5.66 18.94
C ASP A 67 -1.14 4.89 17.73
N TYR A 68 -2.26 4.20 17.92
CA TYR A 68 -2.96 3.55 16.82
C TYR A 68 -3.83 4.57 16.11
N ALA A 69 -3.71 4.61 14.79
CA ALA A 69 -4.70 5.28 13.97
C ALA A 69 -5.99 4.45 14.03
N LEU A 70 -6.96 4.91 14.82
CA LEU A 70 -8.27 4.26 14.97
C LEU A 70 -8.90 4.04 13.60
N LEU A 71 -9.65 2.94 13.48
CA LEU A 71 -10.42 2.66 12.28
C LEU A 71 -11.37 3.82 11.97
N PRO A 72 -11.62 4.11 10.68
CA PRO A 72 -12.63 5.10 10.31
C PRO A 72 -14.01 4.68 10.84
N SER A 73 -14.87 5.66 11.13
CA SER A 73 -16.20 5.41 11.70
C SER A 73 -17.14 4.59 10.81
N CYS A 74 -16.84 4.47 9.52
CA CYS A 74 -17.58 3.62 8.58
C CYS A 74 -17.13 2.15 8.60
N ALA A 75 -16.02 1.81 9.27
CA ALA A 75 -15.61 0.43 9.41
C ALA A 75 -16.34 -0.26 10.57
N GLU A 76 -16.81 -1.47 10.33
CA GLU A 76 -17.42 -2.34 11.32
C GLU A 76 -16.45 -3.46 11.71
N VAL A 77 -16.34 -3.73 13.00
CA VAL A 77 -15.48 -4.79 13.53
C VAL A 77 -16.35 -5.89 14.14
N TYR A 78 -16.16 -7.11 13.64
CA TYR A 78 -16.78 -8.32 14.15
C TYR A 78 -15.73 -9.17 14.82
N LEU A 79 -16.01 -9.55 16.07
CA LEU A 79 -15.10 -10.33 16.87
C LEU A 79 -15.72 -11.68 17.21
N ASP A 80 -14.98 -12.75 16.92
CA ASP A 80 -15.30 -14.10 17.35
C ASP A 80 -14.16 -14.65 18.21
N THR A 81 -14.39 -14.71 19.53
CA THR A 81 -13.42 -15.27 20.49
C THR A 81 -13.78 -16.66 20.97
N ILE A 82 -14.86 -17.24 20.45
CA ILE A 82 -15.33 -18.56 20.86
C ILE A 82 -14.44 -19.60 20.20
N SER A 83 -13.44 -20.06 20.94
CA SER A 83 -12.65 -21.23 20.56
C SER A 83 -13.27 -22.47 21.18
N ASP A 84 -13.69 -23.43 20.34
CA ASP A 84 -14.12 -24.76 20.78
C ASP A 84 -13.26 -25.86 20.14
N SER A 85 -13.58 -27.12 20.41
CA SER A 85 -12.82 -28.26 19.86
C SER A 85 -12.95 -28.41 18.33
N ALA A 86 -13.93 -27.74 17.69
CA ALA A 86 -14.17 -27.76 16.26
C ALA A 86 -13.60 -26.52 15.53
N SER A 87 -13.52 -25.38 16.22
CA SER A 87 -12.88 -24.13 15.75
C SER A 87 -11.94 -23.61 16.85
N PRO A 88 -10.68 -24.07 16.88
CA PRO A 88 -9.71 -23.59 17.87
C PRO A 88 -9.26 -22.15 17.61
N GLU A 89 -9.58 -21.60 16.43
CA GLU A 89 -9.19 -20.27 15.99
C GLU A 89 -10.22 -19.22 16.39
N LYS A 90 -9.72 -18.11 16.93
CA LYS A 90 -10.47 -16.88 17.15
C LYS A 90 -10.28 -15.98 15.94
N SER A 91 -11.17 -15.01 15.71
CA SER A 91 -11.07 -14.12 14.57
C SER A 91 -11.55 -12.70 14.81
N ILE A 92 -10.95 -11.75 14.10
CA ILE A 92 -11.37 -10.37 13.94
C ILE A 92 -11.66 -10.16 12.46
N THR A 93 -12.84 -9.66 12.14
CA THR A 93 -13.24 -9.31 10.78
C THR A 93 -13.57 -7.83 10.74
N ILE A 94 -12.83 -7.07 9.95
CA ILE A 94 -13.01 -5.63 9.74
C ILE A 94 -13.64 -5.44 8.38
N VAL A 95 -14.81 -4.79 8.34
CA VAL A 95 -15.60 -4.53 7.14
C VAL A 95 -15.64 -3.03 6.91
N PHE A 96 -15.09 -2.55 5.80
CA PHE A 96 -15.07 -1.10 5.50
C PHE A 96 -16.34 -0.64 4.79
N ASP A 97 -16.60 -1.23 3.62
CA ASP A 97 -17.81 -1.01 2.83
C ASP A 97 -17.91 -2.20 1.88
N THR A 98 -19.03 -2.90 1.89
CA THR A 98 -19.29 -4.02 0.96
C THR A 98 -20.11 -3.57 -0.24
N THR A 99 -20.63 -2.35 -0.20
CA THR A 99 -21.37 -1.73 -1.30
C THR A 99 -20.38 -1.02 -2.23
N MET A 100 -20.56 -1.14 -3.53
CA MET A 100 -19.62 -0.60 -4.53
C MET A 100 -19.78 0.92 -4.73
N SER A 101 -20.35 1.66 -3.77
CA SER A 101 -20.92 3.00 -3.98
C SER A 101 -20.14 4.16 -3.34
N GLY A 102 -18.85 3.96 -3.08
CA GLY A 102 -17.97 5.05 -2.63
C GLY A 102 -16.83 4.61 -1.73
N GLY A 103 -16.96 3.47 -1.05
CA GLY A 103 -15.97 3.03 -0.07
C GLY A 103 -15.99 3.86 1.21
N CYS A 104 -15.31 3.35 2.23
CA CYS A 104 -15.12 4.01 3.52
C CYS A 104 -13.90 4.94 3.45
N LEU A 105 -14.11 6.24 3.66
CA LEU A 105 -13.03 7.23 3.67
C LEU A 105 -12.20 7.10 4.95
N CYS A 106 -10.93 6.71 4.79
CA CYS A 106 -9.99 6.52 5.89
C CYS A 106 -9.20 7.82 6.14
N SER A 107 -9.89 8.89 6.53
CA SER A 107 -9.27 10.20 6.78
C SER A 107 -8.26 10.20 7.92
N SER A 108 -8.45 9.31 8.89
CA SER A 108 -7.53 9.15 10.03
C SER A 108 -6.23 8.42 9.69
N TRP A 109 -6.13 7.82 8.50
CA TRP A 109 -4.97 7.02 8.08
C TRP A 109 -4.17 7.71 6.97
N ASP A 110 -4.79 7.87 5.81
CA ASP A 110 -4.13 8.34 4.59
C ASP A 110 -5.07 9.01 3.57
N ASN A 111 -6.30 9.34 3.96
CA ASN A 111 -7.33 9.95 3.10
C ASN A 111 -7.67 9.12 1.85
N LYS A 112 -7.51 7.79 1.91
CA LYS A 112 -7.94 6.88 0.84
C LYS A 112 -9.28 6.24 1.15
N TYR A 113 -10.00 5.87 0.10
CA TYR A 113 -11.22 5.08 0.20
C TYR A 113 -10.87 3.60 0.24
N ARG A 114 -11.37 2.90 1.26
CA ARG A 114 -11.22 1.45 1.43
C ARG A 114 -12.56 0.75 1.35
N ARG A 115 -12.61 -0.41 0.74
CA ARG A 115 -13.80 -1.26 0.65
C ARG A 115 -13.39 -2.72 0.73
N GLY A 116 -14.32 -3.60 1.08
CA GLY A 116 -14.05 -5.01 1.32
C GLY A 116 -13.73 -5.32 2.77
N ILE A 117 -13.04 -6.44 2.97
CA ILE A 117 -12.90 -7.10 4.28
C ILE A 117 -11.42 -7.41 4.55
N ILE A 118 -10.99 -7.15 5.78
CA ILE A 118 -9.78 -7.71 6.38
C ILE A 118 -10.23 -8.75 7.41
N LYS A 119 -9.71 -9.97 7.33
CA LYS A 119 -9.95 -11.02 8.31
C LYS A 119 -8.64 -11.48 8.91
N ALA A 120 -8.53 -11.42 10.23
CA ALA A 120 -7.46 -12.02 10.99
C ALA A 120 -7.99 -13.21 11.78
N THR A 121 -7.30 -14.35 11.73
CA THR A 121 -7.52 -15.48 12.65
C THR A 121 -6.29 -15.69 13.51
N TRP A 122 -6.46 -16.22 14.71
CA TRP A 122 -5.33 -16.60 15.54
C TRP A 122 -5.61 -17.79 16.46
N THR A 123 -4.53 -18.48 16.83
CA THR A 123 -4.56 -19.55 17.84
C THR A 123 -4.25 -19.00 19.23
N GLY A 124 -4.81 -19.61 20.28
CA GLY A 124 -4.45 -19.25 21.66
C GLY A 124 -4.75 -17.79 22.06
N MET A 125 -3.76 -17.13 22.65
CA MET A 125 -3.84 -15.74 23.11
C MET A 125 -3.17 -14.81 22.10
N TYR A 126 -3.81 -13.69 21.79
CA TYR A 126 -3.35 -12.80 20.73
C TYR A 126 -1.96 -12.23 21.02
N ARG A 127 -1.01 -12.44 20.09
CA ARG A 127 0.42 -12.06 20.17
C ARG A 127 1.25 -12.71 21.30
N ASP A 128 0.74 -13.78 21.92
CA ASP A 128 1.56 -14.59 22.83
C ASP A 128 2.56 -15.46 22.04
N PRO A 129 3.72 -15.81 22.63
CA PRO A 129 4.66 -16.74 22.01
C PRO A 129 3.99 -18.08 21.64
N GLY A 130 4.15 -18.51 20.39
CA GLY A 130 3.54 -19.74 19.87
C GLY A 130 2.15 -19.57 19.26
N THR A 131 1.55 -18.37 19.37
CA THR A 131 0.34 -18.02 18.64
C THR A 131 0.64 -17.79 17.17
N VAL A 132 -0.14 -18.43 16.31
CA VAL A 132 -0.13 -18.18 14.86
C VAL A 132 -1.24 -17.17 14.58
N ILE A 133 -0.91 -16.08 13.90
CA ILE A 133 -1.87 -15.07 13.45
C ILE A 133 -1.85 -15.08 11.93
N THR A 134 -2.99 -15.36 11.31
CA THR A 134 -3.16 -15.33 9.86
C THR A 134 -4.03 -14.15 9.48
N ILE A 135 -3.58 -13.33 8.54
CA ILE A 135 -4.34 -12.16 8.07
C ILE A 135 -4.57 -12.29 6.58
N THR A 136 -5.82 -12.17 6.16
CA THR A 136 -6.26 -12.27 4.76
C THR A 136 -7.19 -11.13 4.40
N THR A 137 -7.14 -10.68 3.15
CA THR A 137 -8.14 -9.75 2.61
C THR A 137 -9.14 -10.47 1.72
N HIS A 138 -10.38 -9.97 1.70
CA HIS A 138 -11.43 -10.46 0.80
C HIS A 138 -12.10 -9.30 0.10
N ASN A 139 -11.98 -9.27 -1.23
CA ASN A 139 -12.49 -8.18 -2.08
C ASN A 139 -12.10 -6.80 -1.54
N TYR A 140 -10.87 -6.68 -1.06
CA TYR A 140 -10.36 -5.46 -0.46
C TYR A 140 -9.76 -4.55 -1.53
N TYR A 141 -10.16 -3.28 -1.53
CA TYR A 141 -9.68 -2.28 -2.49
C TYR A 141 -9.29 -0.99 -1.79
N VAL A 142 -8.28 -0.32 -2.34
CA VAL A 142 -7.80 1.00 -1.92
C VAL A 142 -7.83 1.92 -3.14
N ASN A 143 -8.68 2.95 -3.12
CA ASN A 143 -8.94 3.82 -4.27
C ASN A 143 -9.14 3.01 -5.57
N ASP A 144 -10.04 2.03 -5.52
CA ASP A 144 -10.37 1.10 -6.62
C ASP A 144 -9.28 0.10 -7.04
N ASN A 145 -8.07 0.16 -6.47
CA ASN A 145 -7.05 -0.86 -6.69
C ASN A 145 -7.27 -2.04 -5.75
N LYS A 146 -7.44 -3.24 -6.30
CA LYS A 146 -7.59 -4.45 -5.51
C LYS A 146 -6.28 -4.80 -4.82
N PHE A 147 -6.33 -5.06 -3.51
CA PHE A 147 -5.18 -5.46 -2.72
C PHE A 147 -5.44 -6.81 -2.06
N ASP A 148 -4.96 -7.87 -2.72
CA ASP A 148 -5.04 -9.24 -2.22
C ASP A 148 -3.82 -9.52 -1.32
N TYR A 149 -4.09 -9.85 -0.07
CA TYR A 149 -3.08 -10.01 0.97
C TYR A 149 -3.31 -11.29 1.74
N THR A 150 -2.22 -11.99 2.06
CA THR A 150 -2.22 -13.16 2.94
C THR A 150 -0.89 -13.22 3.67
N LYS A 151 -0.94 -13.32 4.99
CA LYS A 151 0.22 -13.49 5.88
C LYS A 151 -0.07 -14.54 6.93
#